data_AF-A0A661X5B5-F1
#
_entry.id   AF-A0A661X5B5-F1
#
_cell.length_a   1.000
_cell.length_b   1.000
_cell.length_c   1.000
_cell.angle_alpha   90.00
_cell.angle_beta   90.00
_cell.angle_gamma   90.00
#
_symmetry.space_group_name_H-M   'P 1'
#
loop_
_entity.id
_entity.type
_entity.pdbx_description
1 polymer ?
#
loop_
_entity_poly.entity_id
_entity_poly.type
_entity_poly.pdbx_seq_one_letter_code
_entity_poly.pdbx_strand_id
1 'polypeptide(L)'
;MSQVRIVSSFVDKDFEKLKLNLTLVNGAYIRDVSDLYSLISFYNPKAVFLDGAYLLNPDRSYRSEWEKAKNIIEELRKLALKTGVALVCTWQLSRQAVKKIAQTGEPEPEHISFTDAVAQSATAVIGIVPDSEPRYKNFFVMCNREGKERIKIKVHWDWETMNFEEADVVEIADTSNLEDLLDRHPFGEYLDLLMEGEGNDEERETN
;
A
#
# COMPACT_ATOMS: atom_id res chain seq x y z
N MET A 1 8.41 -27.51 21.28
CA MET A 1 6.97 -27.46 21.62
C MET A 1 6.29 -26.67 20.52
N SER A 2 5.44 -27.32 19.74
CA SER A 2 4.67 -26.74 18.64
C SER A 2 3.23 -27.15 18.84
N GLN A 3 2.35 -26.16 19.01
CA GLN A 3 0.96 -26.14 18.52
C GLN A 3 0.22 -24.96 19.13
N VAL A 4 -0.34 -24.08 18.28
CA VAL A 4 -1.75 -23.68 18.36
C VAL A 4 -2.26 -23.46 16.92
N ARG A 5 -3.36 -24.14 16.58
CA ARG A 5 -4.15 -24.01 15.35
C ARG A 5 -5.34 -23.07 15.61
N ILE A 6 -5.61 -22.12 14.72
CA ILE A 6 -6.96 -21.61 14.47
C ILE A 6 -7.18 -21.55 12.96
N VAL A 7 -8.21 -22.27 12.52
CA VAL A 7 -8.54 -22.61 11.13
C VAL A 7 -9.56 -21.60 10.60
N SER A 8 -9.40 -21.14 9.36
CA SER A 8 -10.50 -20.60 8.55
C SER A 8 -10.44 -21.20 7.13
N SER A 9 -11.62 -21.53 6.62
CA SER A 9 -11.91 -22.60 5.66
C SER A 9 -11.64 -22.29 4.18
N PHE A 10 -10.57 -21.58 3.84
CA PHE A 10 -10.23 -21.30 2.43
C PHE A 10 -8.84 -21.77 1.99
N VAL A 11 -7.96 -22.18 2.91
CA VAL A 11 -6.55 -22.42 2.58
C VAL A 11 -5.99 -23.69 3.26
N ASP A 12 -6.77 -24.77 3.32
CA ASP A 12 -6.39 -25.94 4.12
C ASP A 12 -5.33 -26.86 3.49
N LYS A 13 -5.01 -26.75 2.19
CA LYS A 13 -4.27 -27.84 1.51
C LYS A 13 -2.77 -27.65 1.28
N ASP A 14 -2.24 -26.42 1.34
CA ASP A 14 -0.82 -26.19 0.98
C ASP A 14 0.03 -25.48 2.04
N PHE A 15 -0.55 -24.99 3.15
CA PHE A 15 0.23 -24.32 4.19
C PHE A 15 1.21 -25.24 4.94
N GLU A 16 0.87 -26.52 5.14
CA GLU A 16 1.78 -27.47 5.80
C GLU A 16 3.09 -27.67 5.00
N LYS A 17 3.06 -27.50 3.67
CA LYS A 17 4.25 -27.62 2.81
C LYS A 17 5.19 -26.43 2.93
N LEU A 18 4.67 -25.26 3.29
CA LEU A 18 5.42 -24.01 3.29
C LEU A 18 6.39 -23.89 4.48
N LYS A 19 6.29 -24.76 5.52
CA LYS A 19 7.11 -24.71 6.74
C LYS A 19 7.22 -23.30 7.36
N LEU A 20 6.24 -22.44 7.11
CA LEU A 20 6.23 -21.09 7.64
C LEU A 20 5.73 -21.12 9.09
N ASN A 21 6.41 -20.39 9.97
CA ASN A 21 5.96 -20.21 11.35
C ASN A 21 4.88 -19.12 11.40
N LEU A 22 3.71 -19.43 10.84
CA LEU A 22 2.55 -18.54 10.77
C LEU A 22 1.49 -18.98 11.76
N THR A 23 0.94 -18.01 12.48
CA THR A 23 -0.26 -18.18 13.30
C THR A 23 -1.38 -17.37 12.69
N LEU A 24 -2.42 -18.05 12.21
CA LEU A 24 -3.64 -17.41 11.73
C LEU A 24 -4.60 -17.24 12.91
N VAL A 25 -5.14 -16.03 13.06
CA VAL A 25 -6.19 -15.74 14.04
C VAL A 25 -7.38 -15.19 13.28
N ASN A 26 -8.57 -15.73 13.55
CA ASN A 26 -9.80 -15.20 12.96
C ASN A 26 -10.10 -13.82 13.56
N GLY A 27 -10.29 -12.82 12.69
CA GLY A 27 -10.56 -11.44 13.09
C GLY A 27 -11.82 -11.28 13.95
N ALA A 28 -12.77 -12.21 13.90
CA ALA A 28 -13.94 -12.20 14.79
C ALA A 28 -13.59 -12.27 16.29
N TYR A 29 -12.38 -12.73 16.63
CA TYR A 29 -11.89 -12.80 18.01
C TYR A 29 -11.06 -11.58 18.43
N ILE A 30 -10.81 -10.64 17.52
CA ILE A 30 -10.03 -9.43 17.78
C ILE A 30 -10.98 -8.25 17.67
N ARG A 31 -11.45 -7.73 18.80
CA ARG A 31 -12.40 -6.62 18.82
C ARG A 31 -11.68 -5.29 18.82
N ASP A 32 -10.62 -5.18 19.62
CA ASP A 32 -9.89 -3.93 19.85
C ASP A 32 -8.36 -4.16 19.87
N VAL A 33 -7.62 -3.09 20.14
CA VAL A 33 -6.15 -3.12 20.21
C VAL A 33 -5.64 -3.87 21.45
N SER A 34 -6.44 -4.01 22.51
CA SER A 34 -6.10 -4.75 23.73
C SER A 34 -6.12 -6.27 23.50
N ASP A 35 -7.12 -6.76 22.78
CA ASP A 35 -7.18 -8.15 22.31
C ASP A 35 -5.93 -8.46 21.46
N LEU A 36 -5.55 -7.54 20.56
CA LEU A 36 -4.35 -7.67 19.74
C LEU A 36 -3.05 -7.68 20.58
N TYR A 37 -2.93 -6.81 21.58
CA TYR A 37 -1.78 -6.80 22.50
C TYR A 37 -1.64 -8.13 23.24
N SER A 38 -2.75 -8.73 23.66
CA SER A 38 -2.75 -10.02 24.36
C SER A 38 -2.22 -11.14 23.46
N LEU A 39 -2.63 -11.17 22.19
CA LEU A 39 -2.14 -12.13 21.20
C LEU A 39 -0.65 -11.92 20.90
N ILE A 40 -0.20 -10.67 20.72
CA ILE A 40 1.21 -10.36 20.52
C ILE A 40 2.04 -10.82 21.73
N SER A 41 1.57 -10.57 22.94
CA SER A 41 2.27 -10.96 24.17
C SER A 41 2.37 -12.49 24.32
N PHE A 42 1.31 -13.21 23.93
CA PHE A 42 1.26 -14.67 24.02
C PHE A 42 2.10 -15.36 22.95
N TYR A 43 1.98 -14.96 21.69
CA TYR A 43 2.67 -15.60 20.56
C TYR A 43 4.07 -15.03 20.29
N ASN A 44 4.37 -13.83 20.77
CA ASN A 44 5.63 -13.10 20.52
C ASN A 44 6.05 -13.08 19.03
N PRO A 45 5.15 -12.65 18.11
CA PRO A 45 5.45 -12.66 16.68
C PRO A 45 6.48 -11.58 16.32
N LYS A 46 7.16 -11.74 15.17
CA LYS A 46 8.04 -10.70 14.61
C LYS A 46 7.29 -9.67 13.77
N ALA A 47 6.21 -10.11 13.15
CA ALA A 47 5.32 -9.27 12.37
C ALA A 47 3.88 -9.71 12.55
N VAL A 48 2.96 -8.77 12.44
CA VAL A 48 1.52 -9.00 12.45
C VAL A 48 0.91 -8.35 11.22
N PHE A 49 0.10 -9.12 10.51
CA PHE A 49 -0.68 -8.66 9.37
C PHE A 49 -2.14 -8.54 9.81
N LEU A 50 -2.66 -7.32 9.86
CA LEU A 50 -4.03 -7.01 10.24
C LEU A 50 -4.82 -6.61 8.99
N ASP A 51 -5.65 -7.53 8.52
CA ASP A 51 -6.57 -7.25 7.42
C ASP A 51 -7.80 -6.48 7.92
N GLY A 52 -8.05 -5.32 7.34
CA GLY A 52 -9.16 -4.45 7.71
C GLY A 52 -8.97 -3.78 9.06
N ALA A 53 -7.81 -3.15 9.31
CA ALA A 53 -7.50 -2.53 10.59
C ALA A 53 -8.54 -1.49 11.05
N TYR A 54 -9.20 -0.81 10.10
CA TYR A 54 -10.31 0.12 10.36
C TYR A 54 -11.57 -0.55 10.95
N LEU A 55 -11.67 -1.87 10.93
CA LEU A 55 -12.79 -2.63 11.50
C LEU A 55 -12.66 -2.84 13.01
N LEU A 56 -11.48 -2.58 13.60
CA LEU A 56 -11.32 -2.60 15.05
C LEU A 56 -12.34 -1.66 15.72
N ASN A 57 -12.84 -2.08 16.87
CA ASN A 57 -13.85 -1.37 17.61
C ASN A 57 -13.33 -1.02 19.01
N PRO A 58 -12.71 0.16 19.18
CA PRO A 58 -12.22 0.59 20.49
C PRO A 58 -13.35 0.65 21.52
N ASP A 59 -13.01 0.39 22.80
CA ASP A 59 -13.96 0.40 23.92
C ASP A 59 -14.67 1.74 24.12
N ARG A 60 -14.08 2.82 23.61
CA ARG A 60 -14.67 4.16 23.66
C ARG A 60 -15.66 4.35 22.51
N SER A 61 -16.82 4.94 22.80
CA SER A 61 -17.73 5.41 21.75
C SER A 61 -17.19 6.65 21.06
N TYR A 62 -17.18 6.61 19.72
CA TYR A 62 -16.80 7.73 18.86
C TYR A 62 -18.05 8.28 18.18
N ARG A 63 -18.11 9.61 18.00
CA ARG A 63 -19.25 10.26 17.33
C ARG A 63 -19.16 10.14 15.82
N SER A 64 -17.96 9.90 15.29
CA SER A 64 -17.69 9.82 13.87
C SER A 64 -16.66 8.73 13.55
N GLU A 65 -16.78 8.14 12.36
CA GLU A 65 -15.87 7.10 11.88
C GLU A 65 -14.44 7.61 11.70
N TRP A 66 -14.25 8.90 11.39
CA TRP A 66 -12.91 9.48 11.24
C TRP A 66 -12.17 9.58 12.57
N GLU A 67 -12.86 9.96 13.65
CA GLU A 67 -12.27 10.00 14.99
C GLU A 67 -11.90 8.58 15.46
N LYS A 68 -12.78 7.61 15.15
CA LYS A 68 -12.54 6.20 15.44
C LYS A 68 -11.31 5.70 14.71
N ALA A 69 -11.23 5.89 13.38
CA ALA A 69 -10.09 5.46 12.58
C ALA A 69 -8.78 6.12 13.03
N LYS A 70 -8.81 7.42 13.36
CA LYS A 70 -7.67 8.15 13.90
C LYS A 70 -7.19 7.54 15.21
N ASN A 71 -8.10 7.24 16.13
CA ASN A 71 -7.72 6.62 17.39
C ASN A 71 -7.12 5.23 17.18
N ILE A 72 -7.71 4.41 16.31
CA ILE A 72 -7.22 3.07 16.00
C ILE A 72 -5.77 3.12 15.52
N ILE A 73 -5.44 3.97 14.52
CA ILE A 73 -4.06 4.02 14.01
C ILE A 73 -3.07 4.54 15.06
N GLU A 74 -3.46 5.51 15.89
CA GLU A 74 -2.63 6.01 16.98
C GLU A 74 -2.33 4.92 18.02
N GLU A 75 -3.33 4.13 18.40
CA GLU A 75 -3.19 3.02 19.34
C GLU A 75 -2.36 1.86 18.74
N LEU A 76 -2.59 1.51 17.46
CA LEU A 76 -1.77 0.53 16.75
C LEU A 76 -0.30 0.97 16.68
N ARG A 77 -0.03 2.24 16.42
CA ARG A 77 1.33 2.76 16.43
C ARG A 77 1.97 2.66 17.82
N LYS A 78 1.25 3.06 18.87
CA LYS A 78 1.76 2.91 20.26
C LYS A 78 2.03 1.45 20.58
N LEU A 79 1.17 0.54 20.14
CA LEU A 79 1.35 -0.90 20.30
C LEU A 79 2.61 -1.40 19.59
N ALA A 80 2.83 -1.00 18.33
CA ALA A 80 4.04 -1.33 17.58
C ALA A 80 5.31 -0.83 18.30
N LEU A 81 5.34 0.42 18.73
CA LEU A 81 6.46 1.00 19.48
C LEU A 81 6.70 0.32 20.83
N LYS A 82 5.62 -0.02 21.54
CA LYS A 82 5.69 -0.69 22.86
C LYS A 82 6.22 -2.11 22.75
N THR A 83 5.83 -2.85 21.72
CA THR A 83 6.13 -4.28 21.57
C THR A 83 7.35 -4.55 20.70
N GLY A 84 7.76 -3.60 19.86
CA GLY A 84 8.80 -3.77 18.86
C GLY A 84 8.37 -4.65 17.67
N VAL A 85 7.07 -4.95 17.53
CA VAL A 85 6.54 -5.80 16.47
C VAL A 85 6.20 -4.95 15.24
N ALA A 86 6.56 -5.45 14.05
CA ALA A 86 6.16 -4.83 12.79
C ALA A 86 4.66 -5.07 12.55
N LEU A 87 3.86 -3.99 12.49
CA LEU A 87 2.44 -4.05 12.15
C LEU A 87 2.24 -3.66 10.69
N VAL A 88 1.71 -4.59 9.90
CA VAL A 88 1.28 -4.38 8.53
C VAL A 88 -0.24 -4.42 8.52
N CYS A 89 -0.88 -3.33 8.08
CA CYS A 89 -2.31 -3.14 8.25
C CYS A 89 -2.92 -2.70 6.91
N THR A 90 -4.04 -3.29 6.51
CA THR A 90 -4.74 -2.89 5.29
C THR A 90 -5.82 -1.84 5.59
N TRP A 91 -5.92 -0.85 4.71
CA TRP A 91 -6.96 0.18 4.71
C TRP A 91 -7.62 0.27 3.34
N GLN A 92 -8.92 0.53 3.33
CA GLN A 92 -9.66 0.78 2.10
C GLN A 92 -9.48 2.21 1.61
N LEU A 93 -9.46 2.40 0.30
CA LEU A 93 -9.52 3.71 -0.34
C LEU A 93 -10.96 4.20 -0.43
N SER A 94 -11.15 5.52 -0.37
CA SER A 94 -12.49 6.09 -0.44
C SER A 94 -13.10 5.86 -1.82
N ARG A 95 -14.44 5.80 -1.93
CA ARG A 95 -15.10 5.62 -3.23
C ARG A 95 -14.77 6.75 -4.22
N GLN A 96 -14.54 7.96 -3.70
CA GLN A 96 -14.14 9.10 -4.52
C GLN A 96 -12.71 8.93 -5.01
N ALA A 97 -11.81 8.47 -4.14
CA ALA A 97 -10.44 8.14 -4.51
C ALA A 97 -10.38 7.07 -5.61
N VAL A 98 -11.17 6.00 -5.52
CA VAL A 98 -11.19 4.96 -6.56
C VAL A 98 -11.50 5.55 -7.93
N LYS A 99 -12.42 6.52 -8.01
CA LYS A 99 -12.74 7.22 -9.27
C LYS A 99 -11.60 8.13 -9.75
N LYS A 100 -11.00 8.89 -8.84
CA LYS A 100 -9.87 9.80 -9.15
C LYS A 100 -8.66 8.99 -9.64
N ILE A 101 -8.32 7.91 -8.94
CA ILE A 101 -7.23 6.99 -9.32
C ILE A 101 -7.49 6.34 -10.68
N ALA A 102 -8.75 6.01 -11.01
CA ALA A 102 -9.07 5.50 -12.35
C ALA A 102 -8.79 6.53 -13.46
N GLN A 103 -8.73 7.82 -13.14
CA GLN A 103 -8.41 8.91 -14.08
C GLN A 103 -6.91 9.26 -14.07
N THR A 104 -6.30 9.34 -12.89
CA THR A 104 -4.91 9.80 -12.71
C THR A 104 -3.88 8.67 -12.72
N GLY A 105 -4.29 7.44 -12.41
CA GLY A 105 -3.39 6.30 -12.24
C GLY A 105 -2.60 6.28 -10.93
N GLU A 106 -2.70 7.33 -10.11
CA GLU A 106 -1.85 7.53 -8.93
C GLU A 106 -2.68 7.69 -7.64
N PRO A 107 -2.41 6.88 -6.59
CA PRO A 107 -2.99 7.08 -5.27
C PRO A 107 -2.20 8.14 -4.48
N GLU A 108 -2.91 8.92 -3.67
CA GLU A 108 -2.34 9.95 -2.80
C GLU A 108 -2.71 9.65 -1.34
N PRO A 109 -1.98 10.16 -0.34
CA PRO A 109 -2.30 9.95 1.08
C PRO A 109 -3.74 10.36 1.46
N GLU A 110 -4.28 11.40 0.84
CA GLU A 110 -5.66 11.89 1.05
C GLU A 110 -6.74 10.89 0.57
N HIS A 111 -6.36 9.91 -0.24
CA HIS A 111 -7.28 8.91 -0.79
C HIS A 111 -7.65 7.81 0.22
N ILE A 112 -6.92 7.69 1.33
CA ILE A 112 -7.18 6.71 2.38
C ILE A 112 -8.53 7.00 3.03
N SER A 113 -9.38 5.98 3.18
CA SER A 113 -10.70 6.17 3.79
C SER A 113 -10.59 6.55 5.26
N PHE A 114 -11.63 7.24 5.73
CA PHE A 114 -11.90 7.58 7.12
C PHE A 114 -10.98 8.64 7.71
N THR A 115 -9.67 8.64 7.48
CA THR A 115 -8.78 9.63 8.09
C THR A 115 -7.44 9.78 7.37
N ASP A 116 -6.94 11.02 7.33
CA ASP A 116 -5.58 11.42 6.97
C ASP A 116 -4.54 11.00 8.02
N ALA A 117 -4.98 10.70 9.25
CA ALA A 117 -4.12 10.29 10.35
C ALA A 117 -3.35 8.99 10.06
N VAL A 118 -3.82 8.16 9.12
CA VAL A 118 -3.08 6.97 8.67
C VAL A 118 -1.73 7.36 8.09
N ALA A 119 -1.71 8.32 7.17
CA ALA A 119 -0.48 8.79 6.54
C ALA A 119 0.48 9.45 7.53
N GLN A 120 -0.05 10.24 8.46
CA GLN A 120 0.76 10.91 9.49
C GLN A 120 1.34 9.92 10.50
N SER A 121 0.58 8.89 10.86
CA SER A 121 0.95 7.95 11.92
C SER A 121 1.81 6.80 11.42
N ALA A 122 1.59 6.32 10.19
CA ALA A 122 2.34 5.19 9.64
C ALA A 122 3.83 5.51 9.48
N THR A 123 4.63 4.45 9.41
CA THR A 123 6.07 4.56 9.09
C THR A 123 6.28 4.58 7.57
N ALA A 124 5.52 3.74 6.87
CA ALA A 124 5.41 3.77 5.42
C ALA A 124 3.95 3.52 5.03
N VAL A 125 3.53 4.09 3.91
CA VAL A 125 2.22 3.83 3.31
C VAL A 125 2.40 3.43 1.86
N ILE A 126 1.81 2.29 1.50
CA ILE A 126 1.88 1.73 0.15
C ILE A 126 0.47 1.68 -0.42
N GLY A 127 0.25 2.39 -1.53
CA GLY A 127 -0.97 2.34 -2.31
C GLY A 127 -0.84 1.28 -3.40
N ILE A 128 -1.81 0.35 -3.49
CA ILE A 128 -1.82 -0.68 -4.54
C ILE A 128 -2.95 -0.35 -5.51
N VAL A 129 -2.63 -0.16 -6.77
CA VAL A 129 -3.60 0.16 -7.82
C VAL A 129 -3.43 -0.76 -9.03
N PRO A 130 -4.50 -1.06 -9.79
CA PRO A 130 -4.38 -1.81 -11.02
C PRO A 130 -3.51 -1.08 -12.05
N ASP A 131 -2.70 -1.83 -12.79
CA ASP A 131 -2.07 -1.34 -14.02
C ASP A 131 -3.05 -1.44 -15.20
N SER A 132 -2.74 -0.75 -16.31
CA SER A 132 -3.50 -0.91 -17.56
C SER A 132 -3.44 -2.33 -18.09
N GLU A 133 -2.32 -3.02 -17.85
CA GLU A 133 -2.16 -4.45 -18.10
C GLU A 133 -2.62 -5.27 -16.89
N PRO A 134 -3.64 -6.14 -17.01
CA PRO A 134 -4.23 -6.85 -15.87
C PRO A 134 -3.26 -7.76 -15.09
N ARG A 135 -2.18 -8.20 -15.74
CA ARG A 135 -1.12 -9.05 -15.16
C ARG A 135 -0.17 -8.31 -14.23
N TYR A 136 -0.34 -6.99 -14.07
CA TYR A 136 0.48 -6.18 -13.19
C TYR A 136 -0.35 -5.39 -12.18
N LYS A 137 0.28 -5.06 -11.06
CA LYS A 137 -0.16 -4.03 -10.11
C LYS A 137 0.94 -3.01 -9.91
N ASN A 138 0.54 -1.78 -9.64
CA ASN A 138 1.45 -0.71 -9.29
C ASN A 138 1.39 -0.47 -7.78
N PHE A 139 2.54 -0.54 -7.13
CA PHE A 139 2.76 -0.25 -5.73
C PHE A 139 3.36 1.15 -5.62
N PHE A 140 2.64 2.06 -4.98
CA PHE A 140 3.04 3.44 -4.79
C PHE A 140 3.46 3.66 -3.34
N VAL A 141 4.72 4.00 -3.11
CA VAL A 141 5.21 4.42 -1.80
C VAL A 141 4.77 5.88 -1.59
N MET A 142 3.62 6.05 -0.94
CA MET A 142 2.96 7.35 -0.78
C MET A 142 3.51 8.17 0.39
N CYS A 143 3.98 7.49 1.44
CA CYS A 143 4.64 8.13 2.57
C CYS A 143 5.79 7.23 3.02
N ASN A 144 6.93 7.83 3.36
CA ASN A 144 8.05 7.10 3.94
C ASN A 144 8.83 8.00 4.89
N ARG A 145 8.85 7.67 6.18
CA ARG A 145 9.53 8.49 7.20
C ARG A 145 11.04 8.59 7.02
N GLU A 146 11.68 7.58 6.41
CA GLU A 146 13.15 7.46 6.37
C GLU A 146 13.70 7.28 4.95
N GLY A 147 13.01 7.78 3.91
CA GLY A 147 13.48 7.59 2.55
C GLY A 147 12.77 8.43 1.51
N LYS A 148 12.90 8.00 0.25
CA LYS A 148 12.24 8.63 -0.89
C LYS A 148 10.73 8.35 -0.85
N GLU A 149 9.96 9.37 -1.15
CA GLU A 149 8.51 9.28 -1.36
C GLU A 149 8.23 9.26 -2.87
N ARG A 150 7.00 8.85 -3.26
CA ARG A 150 6.55 8.81 -4.66
C ARG A 150 7.36 7.87 -5.55
N ILE A 151 7.71 6.70 -5.02
CA ILE A 151 8.22 5.58 -5.82
C ILE A 151 7.04 4.74 -6.33
N LYS A 152 7.02 4.45 -7.63
CA LYS A 152 6.12 3.49 -8.26
C LYS A 152 6.89 2.21 -8.58
N ILE A 153 6.43 1.09 -8.06
CA ILE A 153 6.97 -0.24 -8.33
C ILE A 153 5.92 -1.02 -9.11
N LYS A 154 6.22 -1.41 -10.35
CA LYS A 154 5.37 -2.30 -11.15
C LYS A 154 5.69 -3.73 -10.77
N VAL A 155 4.69 -4.49 -10.36
CA VAL A 155 4.84 -5.85 -9.82
C VAL A 155 3.97 -6.81 -10.64
N HIS A 156 4.51 -7.98 -10.96
CA HIS A 156 3.72 -9.07 -11.54
C HIS A 156 2.58 -9.46 -10.60
N TRP A 157 1.43 -9.82 -11.16
CA TRP A 157 0.24 -10.16 -10.40
C TRP A 157 -0.39 -11.45 -10.90
N ASP A 158 0.37 -12.53 -10.79
CA ASP A 158 -0.03 -13.85 -11.26
C ASP A 158 -0.19 -14.82 -10.09
N TRP A 159 -1.45 -15.19 -9.81
CA TRP A 159 -1.80 -16.15 -8.77
C TRP A 159 -1.69 -17.61 -9.21
N GLU A 160 -1.64 -17.88 -10.51
CA GLU A 160 -1.50 -19.24 -11.04
C GLU A 160 -0.05 -19.71 -10.91
N THR A 161 0.90 -18.84 -11.28
CA THR A 161 2.33 -19.14 -11.19
C THR A 161 2.97 -18.63 -9.90
N MET A 162 2.21 -17.90 -9.07
CA MET A 162 2.71 -17.21 -7.88
C MET A 162 3.84 -16.23 -8.17
N ASN A 163 3.82 -15.61 -9.36
CA ASN A 163 4.78 -14.59 -9.76
C ASN A 163 4.33 -13.22 -9.26
N PHE A 164 5.09 -12.71 -8.30
CA PHE A 164 4.97 -11.37 -7.73
C PHE A 164 6.31 -10.61 -7.76
N GLU A 165 7.17 -10.94 -8.74
CA GLU A 165 8.45 -10.27 -8.91
C GLU A 165 8.26 -8.81 -9.36
N GLU A 166 9.23 -7.98 -8.98
CA GLU A 166 9.36 -6.61 -9.46
C GLU A 166 9.66 -6.62 -10.96
N ALA A 167 8.83 -5.93 -11.73
CA ALA A 167 9.00 -5.76 -13.17
C ALA A 167 9.71 -4.43 -13.51
N ASP A 168 9.43 -3.36 -12.75
CA ASP A 168 9.99 -2.04 -12.98
C ASP A 168 9.89 -1.14 -11.74
N VAL A 169 10.78 -0.17 -11.60
CA VAL A 169 10.79 0.84 -10.54
C VAL A 169 11.01 2.23 -11.12
N VAL A 170 10.06 3.12 -10.87
CA VAL A 170 10.06 4.50 -11.36
C VAL A 170 9.96 5.47 -10.17
N GLU A 171 10.90 6.40 -10.08
CA GLU A 171 10.79 7.56 -9.17
C GLU A 171 9.96 8.64 -9.87
N ILE A 172 8.83 9.02 -9.27
CA ILE A 172 7.94 10.04 -9.84
C ILE A 172 8.52 11.40 -9.50
N ALA A 173 9.04 12.11 -10.50
CA ALA A 173 9.56 13.46 -10.35
C ALA A 173 8.46 14.42 -9.90
N ASP A 174 8.79 15.34 -9.01
CA ASP A 174 7.86 16.34 -8.51
C ASP A 174 7.59 17.39 -9.60
N THR A 175 6.50 17.23 -10.35
CA THR A 175 6.09 18.18 -11.40
C THR A 175 5.61 19.52 -10.86
N SER A 176 5.52 19.68 -9.53
CA SER A 176 5.25 20.97 -8.87
C SER A 176 6.34 22.02 -9.11
N ASN A 177 7.53 21.62 -9.59
CA ASN A 177 8.63 22.52 -9.97
C ASN A 177 8.83 22.67 -11.49
N LEU A 178 7.85 22.30 -12.33
CA LEU A 178 8.01 22.47 -13.78
C LEU A 178 8.14 23.95 -14.17
N GLU A 179 7.48 24.86 -13.44
CA GLU A 179 7.65 26.32 -13.62
C GLU A 179 9.08 26.78 -13.23
N ASP A 180 9.63 26.28 -12.12
CA ASP A 180 11.01 26.56 -11.67
C ASP A 180 12.09 25.99 -12.62
N LEU A 181 11.78 24.88 -13.30
CA LEU A 181 12.69 24.23 -14.27
C LEU A 181 12.74 24.99 -15.60
N LEU A 182 11.59 25.55 -16.02
CA LEU A 182 11.49 26.40 -17.21
C LEU A 182 12.12 27.78 -16.98
N ASP A 183 12.04 28.33 -15.76
CA ASP A 183 12.69 29.61 -15.40
C ASP A 183 14.22 29.51 -15.30
N ARG A 184 14.77 28.33 -14.99
CA ARG A 184 16.22 28.12 -14.90
C ARG A 184 16.90 27.88 -16.25
N HIS A 185 16.15 27.52 -17.30
CA HIS A 185 16.67 27.30 -18.64
C HIS A 185 15.73 27.95 -19.67
N PRO A 186 15.88 29.26 -19.95
CA PRO A 186 14.86 29.98 -20.69
C PRO A 186 14.76 29.62 -22.18
N PHE A 187 15.66 28.79 -22.73
CA PHE A 187 15.58 28.40 -24.14
C PHE A 187 16.20 27.02 -24.39
N GLY A 188 15.38 26.09 -24.92
CA GLY A 188 15.76 25.38 -26.15
C GLY A 188 16.54 24.07 -26.10
N GLU A 189 16.52 23.27 -25.04
CA GLU A 189 17.21 21.95 -25.06
C GLU A 189 16.33 20.71 -24.84
N TYR A 190 15.02 20.85 -24.59
CA TYR A 190 14.11 19.70 -24.41
C TYR A 190 13.00 19.58 -25.45
N LEU A 191 12.93 20.48 -26.45
CA LEU A 191 11.95 20.36 -27.53
C LEU A 191 12.35 19.30 -28.57
N ASP A 192 13.65 19.05 -28.76
CA ASP A 192 14.11 18.08 -29.75
C ASP A 192 13.76 16.64 -29.33
N LEU A 193 13.78 16.34 -28.02
CA LEU A 193 13.44 15.00 -27.50
C LEU A 193 11.94 14.67 -27.59
N LEU A 194 11.07 15.67 -27.68
CA LEU A 194 9.62 15.50 -27.82
C LEU A 194 9.15 15.52 -29.29
N MET A 195 10.00 15.97 -30.21
CA MET A 195 9.70 16.06 -31.65
C MET A 195 10.28 14.89 -32.47
N GLU A 196 11.21 14.10 -31.94
CA GLU A 196 11.77 12.92 -32.62
C GLU A 196 10.83 11.69 -32.64
N GLY A 197 9.65 11.77 -32.00
CA GLY A 197 8.65 10.68 -31.96
C GLY A 197 7.55 10.75 -33.02
N GLU A 198 7.42 11.85 -33.76
CA GLU A 198 6.37 12.04 -34.77
C GLU A 198 6.97 12.43 -36.13
N GLY A 199 7.48 11.45 -36.87
CA GLY A 199 7.84 11.67 -38.26
C GLY A 199 8.81 10.66 -38.83
N ASN A 200 8.39 9.40 -39.03
CA ASN A 200 9.08 8.50 -39.97
C ASN A 200 8.28 7.24 -40.38
N ASP A 201 6.96 7.36 -40.59
CA ASP A 201 6.14 6.23 -41.10
C ASP A 201 5.34 6.54 -42.39
N GLU A 202 5.75 7.52 -43.19
CA GLU A 202 5.20 7.73 -44.54
C GLU A 202 6.30 7.89 -45.60
N GLU A 203 7.14 6.87 -45.79
CA GLU A 203 7.90 6.71 -47.05
C GLU A 203 8.51 5.30 -47.21
N ARG A 204 7.66 4.26 -47.15
CA ARG A 204 8.02 2.91 -47.62
C ARG A 204 6.85 2.20 -48.31
N GLU A 205 6.32 2.80 -49.36
CA GLU A 205 5.77 2.05 -50.50
C GLU A 205 6.23 2.76 -51.78
N THR A 206 7.32 2.27 -52.37
CA THR A 206 7.73 2.61 -53.74
C THR A 206 7.55 1.40 -54.62
N ASN A 207 7.04 1.66 -55.84
CA ASN A 207 6.97 0.81 -57.04
C ASN A 207 5.83 -0.20 -57.14
#